data_AF-A0A2N1KNV2-F1
#
_entry.id   AF-A0A2N1KNV2-F1
#
_cell.length_a   1.000
_cell.length_b   1.000
_cell.length_c   1.000
_cell.angle_alpha   90.00
_cell.angle_beta   90.00
_cell.angle_gamma   90.00
#
_symmetry.space_group_name_H-M   'P 1'
#
loop_
_entity.id
_entity.type
_entity.pdbx_description
1 polymer ?
#
loop_
_entity_poly.entity_id
_entity_poly.type
_entity_poly.pdbx_seq_one_letter_code
_entity_poly.pdbx_strand_id
1 'polypeptide(L)'
;MSDLLSRDLKERMLINGQDHLDGNDVDRMPVVKLFTPFGRATWILTELNPMDPDIAFGLCDLGFGSPELGYVSIFEMESVIRFGMPAIEIDKHFTPEDPLSVYAEAARLAGRITEDPNLLKRAAVNCLMRLSDKKLPKPDR
;
A
#
# COMPACT_ATOMS: atom_id res chain seq x y z
N MET A 1 16.14 16.62 -0.24
CA MET A 1 15.13 15.99 0.63
C MET A 1 13.91 15.74 -0.24
N SER A 2 13.35 14.53 -0.20
CA SER A 2 12.11 14.21 -0.91
C SER A 2 10.98 15.17 -0.49
N ASP A 3 10.29 15.79 -1.44
CA ASP A 3 9.17 16.72 -1.24
C ASP A 3 7.79 16.04 -1.40
N LEU A 4 7.75 14.82 -1.97
CA LEU A 4 6.52 14.07 -2.21
C LEU A 4 5.83 13.68 -0.91
N LEU A 5 6.58 13.17 0.07
CA LEU A 5 6.03 12.79 1.38
C LEU A 5 6.33 13.88 2.42
N SER A 6 5.29 14.36 3.10
CA SER A 6 5.46 15.29 4.23
C SER A 6 6.24 14.64 5.38
N ARG A 7 6.81 15.46 6.28
CA ARG A 7 7.51 14.97 7.47
C ARG A 7 6.62 14.04 8.30
N ASP A 8 5.39 14.44 8.55
CA ASP A 8 4.44 13.66 9.36
C ASP A 8 4.10 12.30 8.72
N LEU A 9 3.99 12.24 7.39
CA LEU A 9 3.79 10.97 6.68
C LEU A 9 5.03 10.08 6.81
N LYS A 10 6.23 10.64 6.62
CA LYS A 10 7.49 9.90 6.77
C LYS A 10 7.65 9.34 8.18
N GLU A 11 7.39 10.14 9.21
CA GLU A 11 7.48 9.72 10.61
C GLU A 11 6.52 8.55 10.90
N ARG A 12 5.25 8.65 10.49
CA ARG A 12 4.28 7.56 10.65
C ARG A 12 4.71 6.28 9.92
N MET A 13 5.18 6.42 8.69
CA MET A 13 5.61 5.27 7.88
C MET A 13 6.89 4.62 8.44
N LEU A 14 7.81 5.40 9.02
CA LEU A 14 9.01 4.88 9.68
C LEU A 14 8.70 4.15 10.98
N ILE A 15 7.72 4.64 11.77
CA ILE A 15 7.22 3.91 12.95
C ILE A 15 6.67 2.55 12.53
N ASN A 16 5.82 2.52 11.49
CA ASN A 16 5.28 1.27 10.97
C ASN A 16 6.39 0.30 10.53
N GLY A 17 7.42 0.80 9.85
CA GLY A 17 8.57 0.00 9.42
C GLY A 17 9.43 -0.49 10.57
N GLN A 18 9.63 0.31 11.61
CA GLN A 18 10.36 -0.10 12.82
C GLN A 18 9.61 -1.22 13.54
N ASP A 19 8.30 -1.07 13.71
CA ASP A 19 7.45 -2.12 14.29
C ASP A 19 7.56 -3.43 13.49
N HIS A 20 7.67 -3.35 12.16
CA HIS A 20 7.85 -4.52 11.30
C HIS A 20 9.19 -5.21 11.62
N LEU A 21 10.29 -4.45 11.63
CA LEU A 21 11.62 -4.97 11.93
C LEU A 21 11.70 -5.61 13.32
N ASP A 22 10.95 -5.07 14.29
CA ASP A 22 10.87 -5.60 15.65
C ASP A 22 10.01 -6.88 15.76
N GLY A 23 9.49 -7.39 14.64
CA GLY A 23 8.72 -8.63 14.54
C GLY A 23 7.23 -8.45 14.76
N ASN A 24 6.72 -7.22 14.83
CA ASN A 24 5.29 -6.93 14.88
C ASN A 24 4.72 -6.94 13.46
N ASP A 25 4.56 -8.14 12.91
CA ASP A 25 3.94 -8.38 11.59
C ASP A 25 2.41 -8.27 11.70
N VAL A 26 1.94 -7.02 11.84
CA VAL A 26 0.52 -6.66 11.86
C VAL A 26 0.08 -6.16 10.48
N ASP A 27 -1.15 -6.47 10.11
CA ASP A 27 -1.76 -5.93 8.89
C ASP A 27 -2.06 -4.44 9.10
N ARG A 28 -1.27 -3.59 8.45
CA ARG A 28 -1.24 -2.14 8.69
C ARG A 28 -2.32 -1.43 7.88
N MET A 29 -2.91 -0.41 8.49
CA MET A 29 -3.69 0.57 7.75
C MET A 29 -2.76 1.34 6.80
N PRO A 30 -3.18 1.58 5.54
CA PRO A 30 -2.48 2.50 4.67
C PRO A 30 -2.19 3.86 5.32
N VAL A 31 -1.08 4.47 4.94
CA VAL A 31 -0.70 5.81 5.42
C VAL A 31 -0.90 6.86 4.33
N VAL A 32 -0.59 6.51 3.08
CA VAL A 32 -0.68 7.43 1.94
C VAL A 32 -1.11 6.67 0.69
N LYS A 33 -1.88 7.35 -0.17
CA LYS A 33 -2.15 6.92 -1.54
C LYS A 33 -1.49 7.91 -2.50
N LEU A 34 -0.75 7.38 -3.46
CA LEU A 34 -0.09 8.12 -4.53
C LEU A 34 -0.70 7.75 -5.87
N PHE A 35 -0.73 8.67 -6.81
CA PHE A 35 -1.26 8.40 -8.14
C PHE A 35 -0.54 9.22 -9.21
N THR A 36 -0.68 8.79 -10.47
CA THR A 36 -0.21 9.54 -11.64
C THR A 36 -1.39 10.29 -12.28
N PRO A 37 -1.47 11.64 -12.22
CA PRO A 37 -2.59 12.38 -12.80
C PRO A 37 -2.78 12.16 -14.30
N PHE A 38 -1.67 11.94 -15.01
CA PHE A 38 -1.62 11.70 -16.45
C PHE A 38 -1.25 10.24 -16.80
N GLY A 39 -1.49 9.33 -15.87
CA GLY A 39 -1.19 7.90 -16.02
C GLY A 39 -2.26 7.04 -15.39
N ARG A 40 -1.97 5.74 -15.29
CA ARG A 40 -2.85 4.74 -14.67
C ARG A 40 -2.26 4.17 -13.39
N ALA A 41 -1.04 4.58 -13.04
CA ALA A 41 -0.33 4.04 -11.91
C ALA A 41 -0.85 4.65 -10.60
N THR A 42 -1.07 3.79 -9.61
CA THR A 42 -1.55 4.10 -8.27
C THR A 42 -0.77 3.26 -7.25
N TRP A 43 -0.47 3.84 -6.09
CA TRP A 43 0.17 3.15 -4.98
C TRP A 43 -0.57 3.44 -3.69
N ILE A 44 -0.67 2.46 -2.81
CA ILE A 44 -1.14 2.60 -1.43
C ILE A 44 -0.03 2.09 -0.53
N LEU A 45 0.60 2.98 0.24
CA LEU A 45 1.82 2.68 1.01
C LEU A 45 1.54 2.68 2.51
N THR A 46 2.20 1.78 3.24
CA THR A 46 2.05 1.63 4.69
C THR A 46 3.29 2.05 5.47
N GLU A 47 4.48 1.75 4.96
CA GLU A 47 5.71 1.87 5.74
C GLU A 47 6.92 2.25 4.89
N LEU A 48 7.90 2.87 5.54
CA LEU A 48 9.24 3.11 5.01
C LEU A 48 10.22 2.19 5.73
N ASN A 49 11.21 1.69 5.00
CA ASN A 49 12.27 0.89 5.57
C ASN A 49 13.13 1.77 6.52
N PRO A 50 13.24 1.44 7.82
CA PRO A 50 14.02 2.25 8.76
C PRO A 50 15.52 2.29 8.45
N MET A 51 16.04 1.26 7.77
CA MET A 51 17.45 1.17 7.37
C MET A 51 17.73 1.90 6.04
N ASP A 52 16.70 2.10 5.23
CA ASP A 52 16.74 2.87 3.98
C ASP A 52 15.41 3.62 3.78
N PRO A 53 15.26 4.81 4.38
CA PRO A 53 14.00 5.58 4.36
C PRO A 53 13.52 6.05 2.99
N ASP A 54 14.24 5.73 1.91
CA ASP A 54 13.79 5.91 0.54
C ASP A 54 12.89 4.77 0.05
N ILE A 55 13.02 3.59 0.63
CA ILE A 55 12.30 2.40 0.20
C ILE A 55 11.01 2.28 1.01
N ALA A 56 9.88 2.34 0.31
CA ALA A 56 8.55 2.15 0.88
C ALA A 56 7.99 0.76 0.55
N PHE A 57 7.14 0.23 1.41
CA PHE A 57 6.34 -0.98 1.14
C PHE A 57 4.86 -0.63 0.99
N GLY A 58 4.18 -1.33 0.08
CA GLY A 58 2.75 -1.19 -0.10
C GLY A 58 2.19 -1.93 -1.32
N LEU A 59 0.95 -1.59 -1.66
CA LEU A 59 0.26 -2.10 -2.83
C LEU A 59 0.50 -1.19 -4.03
N CYS A 60 0.96 -1.77 -5.12
CA CYS A 60 1.39 -1.08 -6.34
C CYS A 60 0.52 -1.54 -7.52
N ASP A 61 -0.06 -0.61 -8.26
CA ASP A 61 -0.78 -0.87 -9.50
C ASP A 61 -0.19 0.01 -10.58
N LEU A 62 0.51 -0.59 -11.55
CA LEU A 62 1.12 0.14 -12.67
C LEU A 62 0.16 0.29 -13.87
N GLY A 63 -1.10 -0.15 -13.73
CA GLY A 63 -2.14 -0.03 -14.75
C GLY A 63 -2.19 -1.20 -15.73
N PHE A 64 -1.53 -2.33 -15.43
CA PHE A 64 -1.44 -3.52 -16.29
C PHE A 64 -2.44 -4.64 -15.96
N GLY A 65 -3.36 -4.42 -15.02
CA GLY A 65 -4.37 -5.42 -14.65
C GLY A 65 -3.95 -6.34 -13.50
N SER A 66 -2.75 -6.16 -12.96
CA SER A 66 -2.16 -6.99 -11.91
C SER A 66 -1.52 -6.14 -10.80
N PRO A 67 -2.34 -5.57 -9.89
CA PRO A 67 -1.80 -4.91 -8.70
C PRO A 67 -1.08 -5.90 -7.78
N GLU A 68 0.05 -5.49 -7.22
CA GLU A 68 0.94 -6.35 -6.44
C GLU A 68 1.47 -5.65 -5.18
N LEU A 69 1.68 -6.42 -4.11
CA LEU A 69 2.39 -5.95 -2.93
C LEU A 69 3.89 -5.96 -3.22
N GLY A 70 4.59 -4.89 -2.85
CA GLY A 70 6.02 -4.80 -3.10
C GLY A 70 6.66 -3.55 -2.52
N TYR A 71 7.96 -3.42 -2.80
CA TYR A 71 8.76 -2.27 -2.41
C TYR A 71 8.93 -1.30 -3.58
N VAL A 72 8.96 -0.01 -3.28
CA VAL A 72 9.17 1.08 -4.25
C VAL A 72 10.13 2.12 -3.69
N SER A 73 10.93 2.75 -4.55
CA SER A 73 11.77 3.89 -4.18
C SER A 73 10.99 5.20 -4.30
N ILE A 74 10.92 5.96 -3.21
CA ILE A 74 10.30 7.29 -3.21
C ILE A 74 11.10 8.25 -4.09
N PHE A 75 12.42 8.19 -4.06
CA PHE A 75 13.31 8.97 -4.90
C PHE A 75 13.09 8.70 -6.39
N GLU A 76 12.99 7.43 -6.79
CA GLU A 76 12.69 7.08 -8.18
C GLU A 76 11.32 7.64 -8.60
N MET A 77 10.31 7.49 -7.74
CA MET A 77 8.98 8.06 -7.97
C MET A 77 9.01 9.59 -8.15
N GLU A 78 9.73 10.31 -7.30
CA GLU A 78 9.92 11.76 -7.41
C GLU A 78 10.69 12.20 -8.64
N SER A 79 11.63 11.37 -9.11
CA SER A 79 12.44 11.65 -10.29
C SER A 79 11.63 11.61 -11.59
N VAL A 80 10.42 11.03 -11.56
CA VAL A 80 9.55 10.96 -12.74
C VAL A 80 8.92 12.32 -13.01
N ILE A 81 9.40 12.98 -14.06
CA ILE A 81 8.87 14.26 -14.55
C ILE A 81 8.07 14.04 -15.84
N ARG A 82 6.87 14.64 -15.92
CA ARG A 82 6.00 14.62 -17.11
C ARG A 82 5.51 16.04 -17.37
N PHE A 83 5.65 16.50 -18.62
CA PHE A 83 5.28 17.86 -19.03
C PHE A 83 5.95 18.98 -18.19
N GLY A 84 7.18 18.73 -17.71
CA GLY A 84 7.93 19.69 -16.88
C GLY A 84 7.46 19.77 -15.42
N MET A 85 6.59 18.87 -14.97
CA MET A 85 6.06 18.78 -13.61
C MET A 85 6.30 17.39 -13.00
N PRO A 86 6.29 17.26 -11.65
CA PRO A 86 6.24 15.95 -11.01
C PRO A 86 5.08 15.11 -11.55
N ALA A 87 5.36 13.85 -11.89
CA ALA A 87 4.37 12.97 -12.50
C ALA A 87 3.47 12.25 -11.49
N ILE A 88 3.83 12.29 -10.20
CA ILE A 88 3.19 11.58 -9.11
C ILE A 88 2.73 12.59 -8.06
N GLU A 89 1.51 12.40 -7.58
CA GLU A 89 0.88 13.24 -6.57
C GLU A 89 0.33 12.41 -5.41
N ILE A 90 0.19 13.04 -4.24
CA ILE A 90 -0.56 12.47 -3.11
C ILE A 90 -2.05 12.71 -3.33
N ASP A 91 -2.85 11.66 -3.16
CA ASP A 91 -4.29 11.78 -3.02
C ASP A 91 -4.64 12.30 -1.62
N LYS A 92 -4.97 13.60 -1.53
CA LYS A 92 -5.32 14.27 -0.26
C LYS A 92 -6.72 13.90 0.26
N HIS A 93 -7.52 13.21 -0.53
CA HIS A 93 -8.88 12.79 -0.16
C HIS A 93 -8.93 11.31 0.25
N PHE A 94 -7.82 10.59 0.11
CA PHE A 94 -7.71 9.22 0.56
C PHE A 94 -7.81 9.12 2.09
N THR A 95 -8.85 8.44 2.56
CA THR A 95 -9.04 8.09 3.97
C THR A 95 -9.19 6.58 4.06
N PRO A 96 -8.17 5.85 4.57
CA PRO A 96 -8.22 4.40 4.59
C PRO A 96 -9.20 3.89 5.64
N GLU A 97 -10.10 3.00 5.22
CA GLU A 97 -11.13 2.39 6.10
C GLU A 97 -10.82 0.93 6.45
N ASP A 98 -9.90 0.30 5.70
CA ASP A 98 -9.51 -1.10 5.88
C ASP A 98 -7.97 -1.30 5.92
N PRO A 99 -7.47 -2.43 6.44
CA PRO A 99 -6.06 -2.78 6.37
C PRO A 99 -5.56 -3.03 4.93
N LEU A 100 -4.23 -2.95 4.73
CA LEU A 100 -3.60 -3.13 3.42
C LEU A 100 -3.98 -4.46 2.76
N SER A 101 -4.12 -5.55 3.51
CA SER A 101 -4.50 -6.84 2.93
C SER A 101 -5.89 -6.83 2.28
N VAL A 102 -6.83 -6.02 2.80
CA VAL A 102 -8.17 -5.86 2.23
C VAL A 102 -8.09 -5.09 0.92
N TYR A 103 -7.32 -4.00 0.88
CA TYR A 103 -7.06 -3.28 -0.37
C TYR A 103 -6.38 -4.17 -1.40
N ALA A 104 -5.41 -5.00 -1.00
CA ALA A 104 -4.73 -5.93 -1.90
C ALA A 104 -5.69 -6.99 -2.48
N GLU A 105 -6.55 -7.57 -1.64
CA GLU A 105 -7.55 -8.54 -2.10
C GLU A 105 -8.63 -7.88 -2.98
N ALA A 106 -9.10 -6.68 -2.63
CA ALA A 106 -10.03 -5.92 -3.46
C ALA A 106 -9.41 -5.61 -4.82
N ALA A 107 -8.14 -5.21 -4.84
CA ALA A 107 -7.41 -4.92 -6.06
C ALA A 107 -7.23 -6.15 -6.94
N ARG A 108 -6.93 -7.31 -6.32
CA ARG A 108 -6.87 -8.60 -7.00
C ARG A 108 -8.22 -8.99 -7.64
N LEU A 109 -9.33 -8.72 -6.95
CA LEU A 109 -10.68 -9.00 -7.49
C LEU A 109 -11.04 -8.06 -8.65
N ALA A 110 -10.58 -6.80 -8.61
CA ALA A 110 -10.89 -5.78 -9.59
C ALA A 110 -9.89 -5.70 -10.77
N GLY A 111 -8.71 -6.30 -10.63
CA GLY A 111 -7.56 -6.10 -11.53
C GLY A 111 -6.96 -4.69 -11.47
N ARG A 112 -7.30 -3.90 -10.44
CA ARG A 112 -6.78 -2.53 -10.21
C ARG A 112 -7.00 -2.11 -8.78
N ILE A 113 -6.20 -1.19 -8.24
CA ILE A 113 -6.50 -0.58 -6.94
C ILE A 113 -7.89 0.07 -6.99
N THR A 114 -8.69 -0.17 -5.95
CA THR A 114 -10.08 0.31 -5.87
C THR A 114 -10.44 0.67 -4.44
N GLU A 115 -11.29 1.69 -4.31
CA GLU A 115 -11.91 2.13 -3.05
C GLU A 115 -13.42 1.88 -3.07
N ASP A 116 -13.93 1.10 -4.03
CA ASP A 116 -15.35 0.72 -4.09
C ASP A 116 -15.75 -0.01 -2.80
N PRO A 117 -16.69 0.53 -2.00
CA PRO A 117 -17.07 -0.04 -0.71
C PRO A 117 -17.59 -1.49 -0.80
N ASN A 118 -18.23 -1.87 -1.90
CA ASN A 118 -18.73 -3.23 -2.07
C ASN A 118 -17.58 -4.22 -2.30
N LEU A 119 -16.56 -3.81 -3.05
CA LEU A 119 -15.36 -4.62 -3.28
C LEU A 119 -14.50 -4.73 -2.03
N LEU A 120 -14.33 -3.62 -1.29
CA LEU A 120 -13.63 -3.63 0.00
C LEU A 120 -14.33 -4.54 1.02
N LYS A 121 -15.66 -4.43 1.17
CA LYS A 121 -16.44 -5.31 2.04
C LYS A 121 -16.30 -6.78 1.67
N ARG A 122 -16.36 -7.10 0.37
CA ARG A 122 -16.19 -8.47 -0.11
C ARG A 122 -14.76 -8.98 0.15
N ALA A 123 -13.76 -8.14 -0.08
CA ALA A 123 -12.36 -8.46 0.18
C ALA A 123 -12.08 -8.70 1.66
N ALA A 124 -12.66 -7.89 2.55
CA ALA A 124 -12.54 -8.05 4.00
C ALA A 124 -13.07 -9.42 4.46
N VAL A 125 -14.23 -9.86 3.92
CA VAL A 125 -14.75 -11.22 4.17
C VAL A 125 -13.78 -12.29 3.67
N ASN A 126 -13.25 -12.15 2.46
CA ASN A 126 -12.26 -13.11 1.92
C ASN A 126 -10.99 -13.19 2.79
N CYS A 127 -10.47 -12.05 3.24
CA CYS A 127 -9.30 -11.98 4.12
C CYS A 127 -9.58 -12.67 5.46
N LEU A 128 -10.74 -12.40 6.07
CA LEU A 128 -11.14 -13.03 7.33
C LEU A 128 -11.24 -14.55 7.20
N MET A 129 -11.87 -15.06 6.14
CA MET A 129 -11.99 -16.50 5.90
C MET A 129 -10.61 -17.17 5.79
N ARG A 130 -9.66 -16.56 5.06
CA ARG A 130 -8.29 -17.07 4.94
C ARG A 130 -7.55 -17.11 6.29
N LEU A 131 -7.79 -16.13 7.16
CA LEU A 131 -7.20 -16.10 8.49
C LEU A 131 -7.79 -17.20 9.39
N SER A 132 -9.08 -17.50 9.27
CA SER A 132 -9.73 -18.61 9.96
C SER A 132 -9.14 -19.96 9.52
N ASP A 133 -8.92 -20.16 8.22
CA ASP A 133 -8.31 -21.39 7.68
C ASP A 133 -6.87 -21.60 8.18
N LYS A 134 -6.08 -20.52 8.30
CA LYS A 134 -4.72 -20.57 8.84
C LYS A 134 -4.66 -20.90 10.34
N LYS A 135 -5.75 -20.71 11.09
CA LYS A 135 -5.83 -21.00 12.53
C LYS A 135 -6.25 -22.43 12.86
N LEU A 136 -6.71 -23.22 11.89
CA LEU A 136 -7.03 -24.63 12.13
C LEU A 136 -5.73 -25.41 12.40
N PRO A 137 -5.64 -26.15 13.52
CA PRO A 137 -4.52 -27.05 13.74
C PRO A 137 -4.49 -28.07 12.59
N LYS A 138 -3.28 -28.32 12.04
CA LYS A 138 -3.10 -29.40 11.07
C LYS A 138 -3.59 -30.70 11.73
N PRO A 139 -4.39 -31.53 11.06
CA PRO A 139 -4.75 -32.83 11.61
C PRO A 139 -3.45 -33.59 11.90
N ASP A 140 -3.34 -34.12 13.12
CA ASP A 140 -2.23 -35.01 13.49
C ASP A 140 -2.14 -36.12 12.42
N ARG A 141 -0.96 -36.27 11.83
CA ARG A 141 -0.63 -37.35 10.90
C ARG A 141 -0.18 -38.58 11.66
#